data_AF-A0A0B1SNW5-F1
#
_entry.id   AF-A0A0B1SNW5-F1
#
_cell.length_a   1.000
_cell.length_b   1.000
_cell.length_c   1.000
_cell.angle_alpha   90.00
_cell.angle_beta   90.00
_cell.angle_gamma   90.00
#
_symmetry.space_group_name_H-M   'P 1'
#
loop_
_entity.id
_entity.type
_entity.pdbx_description
1 polymer ?
#
loop_
_entity_poly.entity_id
_entity_poly.type
_entity_poly.pdbx_seq_one_letter_code
_entity_poly.pdbx_strand_id
1 'polypeptide(L)'
;LTSEHGPVIDQVVYLQPYKEGWTDEYILKYDRRECIEGSRFYKQEASLWRGWFFSFDNVRAKNFECLSVQGDSETLKKILLEEYRDKTSIFIDRAEAILHQNYGDVHYWEARRSMRYAKYLIEAGNLFRKEQLLSTDESDGTIVPSSFRDERPRRDARGGDYVCAHWRRRDFVRAHGKELPSINGTAAKMQSLTARFPRFCSFTIALSEHFSVE
;
A
#
# COMPACT_ATOMS: atom_id res chain seq x y z
N LEU A 1 19.92 -10.27 21.11
CA LEU A 1 18.64 -10.24 20.36
C LEU A 1 18.39 -11.66 19.90
N THR A 2 17.37 -12.26 20.50
CA THR A 2 17.13 -13.70 20.62
C THR A 2 16.79 -14.35 19.28
N SER A 3 17.37 -15.52 19.06
CA SER A 3 17.30 -16.37 17.88
C SER A 3 15.97 -17.12 17.80
N GLU A 4 14.82 -16.43 17.80
CA GLU A 4 13.57 -17.17 17.99
C GLU A 4 13.18 -18.05 16.79
N HIS A 5 13.56 -17.77 15.53
CA HIS A 5 13.20 -18.65 14.39
C HIS A 5 14.22 -18.77 13.24
N GLY A 6 15.49 -18.38 13.42
CA GLY A 6 16.51 -18.49 12.37
C GLY A 6 16.12 -17.78 11.05
N PRO A 7 16.90 -17.93 9.96
CA PRO A 7 16.60 -17.30 8.67
C PRO A 7 15.76 -18.22 7.74
N VAL A 8 15.04 -19.20 8.30
CA VAL A 8 14.36 -20.24 7.50
C VAL A 8 12.85 -20.14 7.66
N ILE A 9 12.16 -19.90 6.54
CA ILE A 9 10.70 -19.86 6.43
C ILE A 9 10.17 -21.28 6.17
N ASP A 10 9.06 -21.68 6.80
CA ASP A 10 8.53 -23.04 6.60
C ASP A 10 7.87 -23.23 5.24
N GLN A 11 7.12 -22.22 4.78
CA GLN A 11 6.35 -22.28 3.54
C GLN A 11 6.37 -20.95 2.81
N VAL A 12 6.67 -20.97 1.51
CA VAL A 12 6.35 -19.88 0.59
C VAL A 12 5.12 -20.28 -0.23
N VAL A 13 4.16 -19.36 -0.31
CA VAL A 13 2.97 -19.52 -1.14
C VAL A 13 2.95 -18.39 -2.15
N TYR A 14 3.13 -18.72 -3.43
CA TYR A 14 3.08 -17.75 -4.51
C TYR A 14 1.66 -17.66 -5.06
N LEU A 15 0.99 -16.52 -4.83
CA LEU A 15 -0.35 -16.32 -5.37
C LEU A 15 -0.28 -15.97 -6.86
N GLN A 16 -1.21 -16.53 -7.62
CA GLN A 16 -1.32 -16.30 -9.06
C GLN A 16 -2.79 -16.27 -9.48
N PRO A 17 -3.12 -15.68 -10.65
CA PRO A 17 -4.46 -15.81 -11.20
C PRO A 17 -4.75 -17.24 -11.67
N TYR A 18 -6.02 -17.53 -11.92
CA TYR A 18 -6.44 -18.68 -12.72
C TYR A 18 -6.09 -18.42 -14.19
N LYS A 19 -5.48 -19.40 -14.88
CA LYS A 19 -5.06 -19.27 -16.30
C LYS A 19 -6.26 -19.02 -17.21
N GLU A 20 -7.39 -19.62 -16.87
CA GLU A 20 -8.67 -19.49 -17.54
C GLU A 20 -9.39 -18.15 -17.26
N GLY A 21 -8.90 -17.36 -16.31
CA GLY A 21 -9.54 -16.11 -15.88
C GLY A 21 -10.76 -16.32 -14.96
N TRP A 22 -11.56 -15.26 -14.82
CA TRP A 22 -12.88 -15.30 -14.21
C TRP A 22 -13.94 -15.09 -15.30
N THR A 23 -15.15 -15.60 -15.07
CA THR A 23 -16.28 -15.53 -16.02
C THR A 23 -17.13 -14.29 -15.73
N ASP A 24 -18.46 -14.33 -15.88
CA ASP A 24 -19.33 -13.18 -15.56
C ASP A 24 -19.41 -12.90 -14.05
N GLU A 25 -19.07 -13.88 -13.21
CA GLU A 25 -19.09 -13.78 -11.75
C GLU A 25 -17.68 -13.92 -11.16
N TYR A 26 -17.39 -13.08 -10.15
CA TYR A 26 -16.16 -13.19 -9.37
C TYR A 26 -16.34 -14.18 -8.21
N ILE A 27 -16.05 -15.45 -8.48
CA ILE A 27 -16.24 -16.55 -7.52
C ILE A 27 -15.02 -16.61 -6.59
N LEU A 28 -15.27 -16.56 -5.28
CA LEU A 28 -14.22 -16.71 -4.27
C LEU A 28 -13.75 -18.17 -4.20
N LYS A 29 -12.53 -18.46 -4.65
CA LYS A 29 -11.95 -19.80 -4.69
C LYS A 29 -10.42 -19.77 -4.72
N TYR A 30 -9.81 -20.89 -4.34
CA TYR A 30 -8.38 -21.13 -4.47
C TYR A 30 -8.10 -22.59 -4.80
N ASP A 31 -7.03 -22.84 -5.55
CA ASP A 31 -6.58 -24.20 -5.91
C ASP A 31 -5.05 -24.27 -5.95
N ARG A 32 -4.48 -25.40 -5.51
CA ARG A 32 -3.09 -25.76 -5.83
C ARG A 32 -2.97 -26.01 -7.32
N ARG A 33 -2.10 -25.26 -7.98
CA ARG A 33 -1.88 -25.34 -9.43
C ARG A 33 -0.40 -25.27 -9.75
N GLU A 34 -0.04 -25.75 -10.94
CA GLU A 34 1.31 -25.50 -11.46
C GLU A 34 1.58 -24.00 -11.55
N CYS A 35 2.80 -23.62 -11.19
CA CYS A 35 3.25 -22.24 -11.24
C CYS A 35 3.23 -21.70 -12.68
N ILE A 36 2.58 -20.55 -12.89
CA ILE A 36 2.63 -19.81 -14.16
C ILE A 36 3.99 -19.13 -14.29
N GLU A 37 4.36 -18.33 -13.29
CA GLU A 37 5.65 -17.61 -13.26
C GLU A 37 6.44 -17.83 -11.97
N GLY A 38 5.84 -18.33 -10.90
CA GLY A 38 6.48 -18.47 -9.58
C GLY A 38 7.81 -19.25 -9.62
N SER A 39 7.91 -20.28 -10.46
CA SER A 39 9.13 -21.08 -10.64
C SER A 39 10.31 -20.31 -11.25
N ARG A 40 10.08 -19.13 -11.83
CA ARG A 40 11.15 -18.22 -12.29
C ARG A 40 11.81 -17.49 -11.12
N PHE A 41 11.05 -17.23 -10.05
CA PHE A 41 11.48 -16.42 -8.91
C PHE A 41 12.06 -17.27 -7.77
N TYR A 42 11.64 -18.53 -7.66
CA TYR A 42 12.08 -19.44 -6.62
C TYR A 42 12.84 -20.62 -7.21
N LYS A 43 14.08 -20.81 -6.73
CA LYS A 43 14.98 -21.87 -7.19
C LYS A 43 15.33 -22.78 -6.03
N GLN A 44 15.30 -24.08 -6.28
CA GLN A 44 15.70 -25.06 -5.29
C GLN A 44 17.24 -25.14 -5.25
N GLU A 45 17.82 -24.90 -4.07
CA GLU A 45 19.24 -25.07 -3.76
C GLU A 45 19.36 -26.17 -2.69
N ALA A 46 19.89 -27.33 -3.08
CA ALA A 46 19.87 -28.55 -2.26
C ALA A 46 18.44 -28.91 -1.80
N SER A 47 18.15 -28.84 -0.50
CA SER A 47 16.83 -29.16 0.07
C SER A 47 16.00 -27.91 0.45
N LEU A 48 16.45 -26.72 0.08
CA LEU A 48 15.81 -25.45 0.43
C LEU A 48 15.50 -24.62 -0.82
N TRP A 49 14.58 -23.68 -0.68
CA TRP A 49 14.19 -22.73 -1.71
C TRP A 49 14.83 -21.38 -1.46
N ARG A 50 15.48 -20.86 -2.50
CA ARG A 50 15.99 -19.50 -2.57
C ARG A 50 15.02 -18.63 -3.37
N GLY A 51 14.79 -17.42 -2.90
CA GLY A 51 14.04 -16.36 -3.57
C GLY A 51 14.65 -15.01 -3.26
N TRP A 52 13.95 -13.92 -3.61
CA TRP A 52 14.42 -12.56 -3.36
C TRP A 52 14.50 -12.21 -1.88
N PHE A 53 13.47 -12.58 -1.11
CA PHE A 53 13.34 -12.34 0.33
C PHE A 53 13.84 -10.96 0.80
N PHE A 54 13.43 -9.89 0.09
CA PHE A 54 13.80 -8.50 0.40
C PHE A 54 15.31 -8.23 0.44
N SER A 55 16.08 -8.86 -0.46
CA SER A 55 17.55 -8.78 -0.54
C SER A 55 18.31 -9.49 0.58
N PHE A 56 17.65 -10.26 1.45
CA PHE A 56 18.33 -11.00 2.51
C PHE A 56 18.87 -12.33 1.98
N ASP A 57 20.16 -12.33 1.59
CA ASP A 57 20.84 -13.48 0.97
C ASP A 57 20.89 -14.75 1.82
N ASN A 58 20.76 -14.64 3.14
CA ASN A 58 20.78 -15.77 4.07
C ASN A 58 19.40 -16.39 4.31
N VAL A 59 18.31 -15.76 3.84
CA VAL A 59 16.96 -16.26 4.04
C VAL A 59 16.65 -17.38 3.05
N ARG A 60 16.05 -18.46 3.54
CA ARG A 60 15.64 -19.63 2.74
C ARG A 60 14.25 -20.10 3.16
N ALA A 61 13.59 -20.87 2.30
CA ALA A 61 12.34 -21.53 2.65
C ALA A 61 12.47 -23.06 2.56
N LYS A 62 11.78 -23.80 3.43
CA LYS A 62 11.73 -25.26 3.36
C LYS A 62 10.87 -25.74 2.19
N ASN A 63 9.74 -25.08 1.97
CA ASN A 63 8.76 -25.44 0.95
C ASN A 63 8.35 -24.23 0.12
N PHE A 64 7.93 -24.50 -1.12
CA PHE A 64 7.44 -23.52 -2.07
C PHE A 64 6.31 -24.13 -2.90
N GLU A 65 5.21 -23.41 -3.08
CA GLU A 65 4.14 -23.78 -4.00
C GLU A 65 3.43 -22.57 -4.59
N CYS A 66 2.65 -22.80 -5.65
CA CYS A 66 1.78 -21.80 -6.24
C CYS A 66 0.31 -22.11 -5.99
N LEU A 67 -0.45 -21.08 -5.59
CA LEU A 67 -1.90 -21.15 -5.46
C LEU A 67 -2.55 -20.20 -6.47
N SER A 68 -3.40 -20.74 -7.34
CA SER A 68 -4.31 -19.90 -8.12
C SER A 68 -5.45 -19.44 -7.21
N VAL A 69 -5.68 -18.14 -7.15
CA VAL A 69 -6.67 -17.54 -6.24
C VAL A 69 -7.52 -16.47 -6.92
N GLN A 70 -8.80 -16.46 -6.58
CA GLN A 70 -9.75 -15.37 -6.76
C GLN A 70 -10.38 -15.17 -5.39
N GLY A 71 -9.97 -14.14 -4.67
CA GLY A 71 -10.25 -14.11 -3.24
C GLY A 71 -10.08 -12.75 -2.59
N ASP A 72 -10.53 -12.70 -1.35
CA ASP A 72 -10.41 -11.57 -0.46
C ASP A 72 -9.67 -11.96 0.84
N SER A 73 -9.61 -11.05 1.80
CA SER A 73 -8.94 -11.28 3.08
C SER A 73 -9.49 -12.48 3.87
N GLU A 74 -10.78 -12.79 3.76
CA GLU A 74 -11.37 -13.98 4.39
C GLU A 74 -10.94 -15.25 3.66
N THR A 75 -10.83 -15.19 2.34
CA THR A 75 -10.29 -16.29 1.52
C THR A 75 -8.86 -16.63 1.94
N LEU A 76 -8.00 -15.61 2.10
CA LEU A 76 -6.63 -15.80 2.57
C LEU A 76 -6.59 -16.39 3.99
N LYS A 77 -7.45 -15.92 4.89
CA LYS A 77 -7.57 -16.49 6.25
C LYS A 77 -7.92 -17.97 6.22
N LYS A 78 -8.86 -18.40 5.36
CA LYS A 78 -9.22 -19.82 5.20
C LYS A 78 -8.02 -20.64 4.74
N ILE A 79 -7.30 -20.17 3.71
CA ILE A 79 -6.07 -20.82 3.21
C ILE A 79 -5.07 -21.05 4.36
N LEU A 80 -4.80 -20.02 5.16
CA LEU A 80 -3.83 -20.12 6.27
C LEU A 80 -4.28 -21.12 7.35
N LEU A 81 -5.56 -21.14 7.72
CA LEU A 81 -6.09 -21.97 8.82
C LEU A 81 -6.39 -23.42 8.42
N GLU A 82 -6.64 -23.67 7.14
CA GLU A 82 -7.03 -24.97 6.61
C GLU A 82 -5.84 -25.70 5.98
N GLU A 83 -5.08 -25.03 5.10
CA GLU A 83 -4.00 -25.66 4.33
C GLU A 83 -2.64 -25.64 5.03
N TYR A 84 -2.39 -24.62 5.87
CA TYR A 84 -1.07 -24.37 6.45
C TYR A 84 -1.06 -24.31 7.98
N ARG A 85 -2.02 -24.98 8.62
CA ARG A 85 -2.18 -24.99 10.09
C ARG A 85 -0.95 -25.50 10.84
N ASP A 86 -0.16 -26.39 10.22
CA ASP A 86 1.05 -26.99 10.80
C ASP A 86 2.32 -26.14 10.57
N LYS A 87 2.21 -25.03 9.83
CA LYS A 87 3.36 -24.16 9.54
C LYS A 87 3.45 -23.05 10.57
N THR A 88 4.66 -22.75 11.03
CA THR A 88 4.89 -21.67 12.01
C THR A 88 5.18 -20.35 11.29
N SER A 89 5.85 -20.40 10.14
CA SER A 89 6.18 -19.22 9.34
C SER A 89 5.78 -19.42 7.87
N ILE A 90 4.90 -18.54 7.38
CA ILE A 90 4.38 -18.59 6.01
C ILE A 90 4.67 -17.25 5.33
N PHE A 91 5.26 -17.29 4.15
CA PHE A 91 5.46 -16.12 3.31
C PHE A 91 4.52 -16.16 2.11
N ILE A 92 3.58 -15.23 2.08
CA ILE A 92 2.63 -15.07 0.98
C ILE A 92 3.21 -14.05 0.00
N ASP A 93 3.63 -14.54 -1.16
CA ASP A 93 4.10 -13.71 -2.26
C ASP A 93 2.93 -13.33 -3.17
N ARG A 94 3.06 -12.21 -3.89
CA ARG A 94 2.02 -11.65 -4.76
C ARG A 94 0.70 -11.38 -4.04
N ALA A 95 0.80 -10.87 -2.81
CA ALA A 95 -0.35 -10.61 -1.94
C ALA A 95 -1.35 -9.60 -2.53
N GLU A 96 -0.97 -8.83 -3.56
CA GLU A 96 -1.91 -7.97 -4.31
C GLU A 96 -3.01 -8.73 -5.03
N ALA A 97 -2.86 -10.06 -5.22
CA ALA A 97 -3.90 -10.92 -5.77
C ALA A 97 -5.12 -11.06 -4.83
N ILE A 98 -4.97 -10.71 -3.55
CA ILE A 98 -6.05 -10.76 -2.55
C ILE A 98 -6.72 -9.41 -2.45
N LEU A 99 -8.04 -9.40 -2.62
CA LEU A 99 -8.86 -8.19 -2.49
C LEU A 99 -9.18 -7.88 -1.01
N HIS A 100 -9.65 -6.66 -0.77
CA HIS A 100 -10.29 -6.33 0.49
C HIS A 100 -11.64 -7.05 0.59
N GLN A 101 -11.95 -7.63 1.75
CA GLN A 101 -13.23 -8.30 1.99
C GLN A 101 -14.40 -7.30 1.88
N ASN A 102 -14.40 -6.27 2.73
CA ASN A 102 -15.38 -5.19 2.71
C ASN A 102 -14.64 -3.86 2.55
N TYR A 103 -14.52 -3.38 1.31
CA TYR A 103 -13.82 -2.12 1.06
C TYR A 103 -14.54 -0.93 1.73
N GLY A 104 -13.82 -0.19 2.59
CA GLY A 104 -14.34 0.99 3.27
C GLY A 104 -15.19 0.72 4.53
N ASP A 105 -15.21 -0.51 5.03
CA ASP A 105 -15.86 -0.84 6.31
C ASP A 105 -15.03 -0.43 7.54
N VAL A 106 -15.52 -0.79 8.74
CA VAL A 106 -14.85 -0.45 10.00
C VAL A 106 -13.44 -1.06 10.08
N HIS A 107 -13.25 -2.31 9.67
CA HIS A 107 -11.96 -3.00 9.77
C HIS A 107 -10.95 -2.47 8.75
N TYR A 108 -11.42 -2.15 7.54
CA TYR A 108 -10.64 -1.43 6.54
C TYR A 108 -10.13 -0.09 7.11
N TRP A 109 -11.02 0.71 7.70
CA TRP A 109 -10.65 2.01 8.25
C TRP A 109 -9.79 1.90 9.52
N GLU A 110 -9.98 0.89 10.35
CA GLU A 110 -9.10 0.60 11.50
C GLU A 110 -7.67 0.28 11.05
N ALA A 111 -7.51 -0.63 10.08
CA ALA A 111 -6.21 -0.93 9.49
C ALA A 111 -5.58 0.35 8.90
N ARG A 112 -6.34 1.13 8.13
CA ARG A 112 -5.87 2.39 7.55
C ARG A 112 -5.45 3.43 8.59
N ARG A 113 -6.22 3.59 9.69
CA ARG A 113 -5.94 4.56 10.76
C ARG A 113 -4.73 4.16 11.61
N SER A 114 -4.47 2.87 11.75
CA SER A 114 -3.30 2.37 12.48
C SER A 114 -1.97 2.73 11.82
N MET A 115 -1.96 2.97 10.50
CA MET A 115 -0.78 3.35 9.72
C MET A 115 -0.43 4.83 9.91
N ARG A 116 0.03 5.19 11.11
CA ARG A 116 0.53 6.54 11.45
C ARG A 116 1.97 6.71 10.95
N TYR A 117 2.28 7.87 10.38
CA TYR A 117 3.65 8.17 9.96
C TYR A 117 4.62 8.19 11.15
N ALA A 118 5.89 7.91 10.88
CA ALA A 118 6.94 8.03 11.89
C ALA A 118 7.04 9.45 12.42
N LYS A 119 7.31 9.59 13.73
CA LYS A 119 7.28 10.88 14.44
C LYS A 119 8.15 11.95 13.79
N TYR A 120 9.38 11.59 13.40
CA TYR A 120 10.31 12.54 12.78
C TYR A 120 9.84 13.05 11.41
N LEU A 121 9.07 12.26 10.65
CA LEU A 121 8.47 12.71 9.38
C LEU A 121 7.34 13.70 9.63
N ILE A 122 6.54 13.47 10.68
CA ILE A 122 5.50 14.41 11.11
C ILE A 122 6.13 15.72 11.57
N GLU A 123 7.19 15.66 12.37
CA GLU A 123 7.93 16.85 12.83
C GLU A 123 8.51 17.65 11.67
N ALA A 124 9.14 16.99 10.69
CA ALA A 124 9.66 17.65 9.49
C ALA A 124 8.54 18.31 8.67
N GLY A 125 7.41 17.62 8.50
CA GLY A 125 6.23 18.17 7.82
C GLY A 125 5.63 19.37 8.56
N ASN A 126 5.54 19.30 9.88
CA ASN A 126 5.04 20.39 10.72
C ASN A 126 5.99 21.61 10.72
N LEU A 127 7.30 21.37 10.68
CA LEU A 127 8.28 22.45 10.52
C LEU A 127 8.08 23.17 9.19
N PHE A 128 7.99 22.42 8.09
CA PHE A 128 7.74 23.01 6.76
C PHE A 128 6.42 23.79 6.72
N ARG A 129 5.32 23.22 7.25
CA ARG A 129 4.02 23.89 7.35
C ARG A 129 4.13 25.21 8.12
N LYS A 130 4.82 25.21 9.26
CA LYS A 130 4.98 26.39 10.10
C LYS A 130 5.79 27.48 9.39
N GLU A 131 6.94 27.12 8.83
CA GLU A 131 7.90 28.09 8.27
C GLU A 131 7.51 28.61 6.90
N GLN A 132 6.97 27.74 6.03
CA GLN A 132 6.73 28.06 4.63
C GLN A 132 5.25 28.36 4.33
N LEU A 133 4.32 27.83 5.13
CA LEU A 133 2.89 27.92 4.88
C LEU A 133 2.11 28.59 6.01
N LEU A 134 2.79 29.09 7.05
CA LEU A 134 2.19 29.70 8.25
C LEU A 134 1.06 28.83 8.84
N SER A 135 1.24 27.51 8.84
CA SER A 135 0.23 26.50 9.16
C SER A 135 0.65 25.66 10.36
N THR A 136 -0.28 25.45 11.30
CA THR A 136 -0.11 24.65 12.54
C THR A 136 -1.38 23.87 12.86
N ASP A 137 -1.30 22.79 13.63
CA ASP A 137 -2.49 21.98 13.93
C ASP A 137 -3.54 22.77 14.72
N GLU A 138 -3.10 23.68 15.59
CA GLU A 138 -3.93 24.59 16.37
C GLU A 138 -4.68 25.60 15.48
N SER A 139 -3.97 26.29 14.58
CA SER A 139 -4.58 27.26 13.66
C SER A 139 -5.54 26.58 12.68
N ASP A 140 -5.20 25.37 12.26
CA ASP A 140 -5.89 24.67 11.18
C ASP A 140 -7.04 23.79 11.68
N GLY A 141 -7.15 23.59 13.00
CA GLY A 141 -8.12 22.68 13.62
C GLY A 141 -7.90 21.22 13.21
N THR A 142 -6.63 20.83 13.07
CA THR A 142 -6.21 19.49 12.57
C THR A 142 -5.52 18.64 13.65
N ILE A 143 -5.61 19.03 14.92
CA ILE A 143 -5.13 18.23 16.04
C ILE A 143 -5.80 16.85 16.02
N VAL A 144 -4.97 15.82 16.06
CA VAL A 144 -5.37 14.41 16.10
C VAL A 144 -4.91 13.80 17.43
N PRO A 145 -5.70 12.90 18.04
CA PRO A 145 -5.29 12.19 19.25
C PRO A 145 -3.98 11.43 19.05
N SER A 146 -3.24 11.21 20.14
CA SER A 146 -1.98 10.45 20.13
C SER A 146 -2.18 8.99 19.71
N SER A 147 -3.28 8.38 20.14
CA SER A 147 -3.70 7.04 19.73
C SER A 147 -4.76 7.14 18.64
N PHE A 148 -4.55 6.44 17.54
CA PHE A 148 -5.54 6.38 16.45
C PHE A 148 -6.88 5.83 16.92
N ARG A 149 -6.91 5.01 17.99
CA ARG A 149 -8.14 4.41 18.56
C ARG A 149 -9.08 5.45 19.16
N ASP A 150 -8.56 6.60 19.57
CA ASP A 150 -9.34 7.67 20.18
C ASP A 150 -9.90 8.67 19.15
N GLU A 151 -9.55 8.51 17.87
CA GLU A 151 -10.10 9.33 16.79
C GLU A 151 -11.62 9.12 16.66
N ARG A 152 -12.34 10.22 16.45
CA ARG A 152 -13.80 10.22 16.23
C ARG A 152 -14.13 10.89 14.89
N PRO A 153 -15.26 10.53 14.25
CA PRO A 153 -15.71 11.21 13.04
C PRO A 153 -15.86 12.72 13.28
N ARG A 154 -15.19 13.53 12.45
CA ARG A 154 -15.24 14.99 12.51
C ARG A 154 -15.17 15.58 11.10
N ARG A 155 -15.79 16.74 10.87
CA ARG A 155 -15.82 17.47 9.58
C ARG A 155 -15.56 18.97 9.73
N ASP A 156 -14.98 19.36 10.85
CA ASP A 156 -14.68 20.73 11.29
C ASP A 156 -13.19 21.09 11.17
N ALA A 157 -12.37 20.20 10.61
CA ALA A 157 -11.00 20.53 10.24
C ALA A 157 -10.99 21.61 9.15
N ARG A 158 -10.33 22.74 9.40
CA ARG A 158 -10.27 23.86 8.47
C ARG A 158 -9.16 23.68 7.43
N GLY A 159 -8.02 23.14 7.89
CA GLY A 159 -6.78 23.13 7.11
C GLY A 159 -6.08 24.50 7.14
N GLY A 160 -4.82 24.54 6.69
CA GLY A 160 -4.06 25.77 6.56
C GLY A 160 -4.45 26.59 5.32
N ASP A 161 -4.02 27.85 5.28
CA ASP A 161 -4.36 28.82 4.23
C ASP A 161 -3.50 28.64 2.95
N TYR A 162 -3.51 27.43 2.38
CA TYR A 162 -2.85 27.11 1.12
C TYR A 162 -3.63 26.07 0.29
N VAL A 163 -3.37 26.04 -1.02
CA VAL A 163 -3.86 24.97 -1.91
C VAL A 163 -2.72 23.99 -2.20
N CYS A 164 -2.99 22.70 -2.06
CA CYS A 164 -2.06 21.63 -2.38
C CYS A 164 -2.54 20.84 -3.60
N ALA A 165 -1.60 20.45 -4.46
CA ALA A 165 -1.85 19.53 -5.55
C ALA A 165 -0.79 18.42 -5.57
N HIS A 166 -1.25 17.16 -5.69
CA HIS A 166 -0.39 16.05 -6.06
C HIS A 166 -0.40 15.92 -7.58
N TRP A 167 0.72 16.28 -8.22
CA TRP A 167 0.80 16.32 -9.68
C TRP A 167 1.63 15.15 -10.22
N ARG A 168 0.98 14.00 -10.37
CA ARG A 168 1.58 12.77 -10.89
C ARG A 168 1.83 12.89 -12.40
N ARG A 169 3.11 12.89 -12.81
CA ARG A 169 3.53 12.93 -14.23
C ARG A 169 4.43 11.74 -14.56
N ARG A 170 5.67 11.95 -15.01
CA ARG A 170 6.65 10.87 -15.34
C ARG A 170 6.03 9.75 -16.19
N ASP A 171 6.12 8.50 -15.77
CA ASP A 171 5.55 7.31 -16.42
C ASP A 171 4.04 7.42 -16.72
N PHE A 172 3.26 8.09 -15.87
CA PHE A 172 1.84 8.33 -16.11
C PHE A 172 1.57 9.17 -17.38
N VAL A 173 2.52 10.02 -17.79
CA VAL A 173 2.38 10.77 -19.07
C VAL A 173 2.39 9.81 -20.26
N ARG A 174 3.14 8.72 -20.18
CA ARG A 174 3.22 7.71 -21.25
C ARG A 174 2.03 6.75 -21.21
N ALA A 175 1.67 6.27 -20.02
CA ALA A 175 0.60 5.28 -19.85
C ALA A 175 -0.82 5.89 -19.90
N HIS A 176 -1.01 7.08 -19.31
CA HIS A 176 -2.33 7.72 -19.11
C HIS A 176 -2.34 9.19 -19.55
N GLY A 177 -1.51 9.58 -20.52
CA GLY A 177 -1.31 10.99 -20.89
C GLY A 177 -2.59 11.74 -21.29
N LYS A 178 -3.61 11.05 -21.81
CA LYS A 178 -4.91 11.65 -22.19
C LYS A 178 -5.79 12.01 -20.99
N GLU A 179 -5.57 11.38 -19.84
CA GLU A 179 -6.32 11.64 -18.60
C GLU A 179 -5.67 12.76 -17.77
N LEU A 180 -4.44 13.17 -18.13
CA LEU A 180 -3.70 14.18 -17.40
C LEU A 180 -3.90 15.58 -17.99
N PRO A 181 -4.03 16.62 -17.14
CA PRO A 181 -4.00 17.99 -17.62
C PRO A 181 -2.60 18.35 -18.15
N SER A 182 -2.57 19.20 -19.17
CA SER A 182 -1.33 19.84 -19.63
C SER A 182 -0.76 20.77 -18.54
N ILE A 183 0.47 21.25 -18.74
CA ILE A 183 1.08 22.24 -17.82
C ILE A 183 0.19 23.48 -17.71
N ASN A 184 -0.22 24.04 -18.85
CA ASN A 184 -1.08 25.21 -18.90
C ASN A 184 -2.47 24.92 -18.32
N GLY A 185 -3.03 23.73 -18.60
CA GLY A 185 -4.31 23.32 -18.03
C GLY A 185 -4.26 23.21 -16.50
N THR A 186 -3.16 22.68 -15.96
CA THR A 186 -2.92 22.60 -14.51
C THR A 186 -2.80 24.00 -13.92
N ALA A 187 -1.98 24.87 -14.50
CA ALA A 187 -1.82 26.25 -14.05
C ALA A 187 -3.14 27.02 -14.04
N ALA A 188 -3.92 26.95 -15.12
CA ALA A 188 -5.24 27.57 -15.21
C ALA A 188 -6.19 27.03 -14.13
N LYS A 189 -6.16 25.72 -13.86
CA LYS A 189 -6.98 25.12 -12.81
C LYS A 189 -6.57 25.61 -11.42
N MET A 190 -5.28 25.67 -11.13
CA MET A 190 -4.78 26.18 -9.84
C MET A 190 -5.17 27.64 -9.62
N GLN A 191 -5.02 28.49 -10.64
CA GLN A 191 -5.46 29.89 -10.59
C GLN A 191 -6.96 30.01 -10.33
N SER A 192 -7.77 29.18 -10.98
CA SER A 192 -9.22 29.17 -10.77
C SER A 192 -9.62 28.78 -9.34
N LEU A 193 -8.87 27.86 -8.72
CA LEU A 193 -9.11 27.41 -7.35
C LEU A 193 -8.74 28.50 -6.35
N THR A 194 -7.61 29.17 -6.51
CA THR A 194 -7.24 30.28 -5.62
C THR A 194 -8.13 31.49 -5.75
N ALA A 195 -8.60 31.81 -6.96
CA ALA A 195 -9.56 32.90 -7.15
C ALA A 195 -10.90 32.59 -6.43
N ARG A 196 -11.33 31.32 -6.45
CA ARG A 196 -12.55 30.88 -5.77
C ARG A 196 -12.41 30.84 -4.26
N PHE A 197 -11.21 30.56 -3.75
CA PHE A 197 -10.92 30.45 -2.33
C PHE A 197 -9.83 31.44 -1.93
N PRO A 198 -10.16 32.74 -1.82
CA PRO A 198 -9.19 33.83 -1.69
C PRO A 198 -8.43 33.85 -0.35
N ARG A 199 -8.72 32.92 0.57
CA ARG A 199 -7.95 32.77 1.81
C ARG A 199 -6.59 32.11 1.58
N PHE A 200 -6.38 31.44 0.45
CA PHE A 200 -5.15 30.69 0.20
C PHE A 200 -4.03 31.58 -0.35
N CYS A 201 -2.93 31.72 0.40
CA CYS A 201 -1.79 32.57 0.05
C CYS A 201 -0.60 31.82 -0.56
N SER A 202 -0.65 30.48 -0.67
CA SER A 202 0.49 29.67 -1.13
C SER A 202 0.06 28.40 -1.87
N PHE A 203 0.93 27.94 -2.77
CA PHE A 203 0.76 26.70 -3.54
C PHE A 203 1.89 25.73 -3.19
N THR A 204 1.53 24.47 -2.91
CA THR A 204 2.50 23.38 -2.82
C THR A 204 2.17 22.31 -3.85
N ILE A 205 3.15 21.95 -4.68
CA ILE A 205 3.06 20.83 -5.60
C ILE A 205 3.90 19.69 -5.03
N ALA A 206 3.24 18.62 -4.61
CA ALA A 206 3.93 17.38 -4.30
C ALA A 206 4.22 16.65 -5.63
N LEU A 207 5.50 16.55 -5.97
CA LEU A 207 5.97 15.69 -7.05
C LEU A 207 6.30 14.33 -6.44
N SER A 208 5.54 13.29 -6.78
CA SER A 208 5.91 11.92 -6.40
C SER A 208 6.89 11.35 -7.42
N GLU A 209 8.08 10.97 -6.96
CA GLU A 209 8.96 10.07 -7.70
C GLU A 209 8.62 8.63 -7.31
N HIS A 210 8.44 7.75 -8.29
CA HIS A 210 8.47 6.32 -8.01
C HIS A 210 9.93 5.91 -7.82
N PHE A 211 10.28 5.44 -6.63
CA PHE A 211 11.35 4.46 -6.49
C PHE A 211 10.82 3.14 -7.02
N SER A 212 11.06 2.85 -8.29
CA SER A 212 11.02 1.48 -8.77
C SER A 212 12.27 0.79 -8.24
N VAL A 213 12.08 -0.17 -7.33
CA VAL A 213 13.12 -1.15 -7.02
C VAL A 213 13.08 -2.14 -8.18
N GLU A 214 13.94 -1.92 -9.18
CA GLU A 214 14.30 -2.94 -10.17
C GLU A 214 15.21 -3.99 -9.54
#